data_AF-A0A1G7PJS1-F1
#
_entry.id   AF-A0A1G7PJS1-F1
#
_cell.length_a   1.000
_cell.length_b   1.000
_cell.length_c   1.000
_cell.angle_alpha   90.00
_cell.angle_beta   90.00
_cell.angle_gamma   90.00
#
_symmetry.space_group_name_H-M   'P 1'
#
loop_
_entity.id
_entity.type
_entity.pdbx_description
1 polymer ?
#
loop_
_entity_poly.entity_id
_entity_poly.type
_entity_poly.pdbx_seq_one_letter_code
_entity_poly.pdbx_strand_id
1 'polypeptide(L)'
;MTTRPRLANEVNWAAGIAAIGLFAVLAAVFVTAGFPGAAGFSDKGSITASIGYAMFDMPDQATFPSENFLIVFEIIDLVLVAALVVAVMLARRDDGSIRGVLTDGGRDQKRDGGDD
;
A
#
# COMPACT_ATOMS: atom_id res chain seq x y z
N MET A 1 -10.86 -7.77 -42.46
CA MET A 1 -11.26 -9.15 -42.81
C MET A 1 -10.87 -10.03 -41.64
N THR A 2 -11.83 -10.52 -40.85
CA THR A 2 -11.56 -11.40 -39.71
C THR A 2 -12.08 -12.79 -40.04
N THR A 3 -11.15 -13.74 -40.12
CA THR A 3 -11.45 -15.15 -40.41
C THR A 3 -12.23 -15.75 -39.23
N ARG A 4 -13.32 -16.48 -39.52
CA ARG A 4 -14.11 -17.17 -38.48
C ARG A 4 -13.25 -18.23 -37.78
N PRO A 5 -13.33 -18.36 -36.44
CA PRO A 5 -12.70 -19.45 -35.72
C PRO A 5 -13.27 -20.78 -36.20
N ARG A 6 -12.38 -21.72 -36.54
CA ARG A 6 -12.72 -23.08 -36.98
C ARG A 6 -12.30 -24.03 -35.87
N LEU A 7 -13.17 -24.98 -35.52
CA LEU A 7 -12.82 -26.03 -34.57
C LEU A 7 -11.67 -26.86 -35.17
N ALA A 8 -10.64 -27.13 -34.37
CA ALA A 8 -9.54 -28.00 -34.77
C ALA A 8 -10.08 -29.44 -34.88
N ASN A 9 -10.24 -29.92 -36.11
CA ASN A 9 -10.80 -31.26 -36.38
C ASN A 9 -9.73 -32.37 -36.31
N GLU A 10 -8.48 -32.01 -36.10
CA GLU A 10 -7.32 -32.91 -36.05
C GLU A 10 -6.96 -33.16 -34.59
N VAL A 11 -7.57 -34.19 -34.00
CA VAL A 11 -7.34 -34.54 -32.59
C VAL A 11 -5.97 -35.18 -32.44
N ASN A 12 -5.03 -34.48 -31.80
CA ASN A 12 -3.72 -35.02 -31.44
C ASN A 12 -3.84 -35.95 -30.23
N TRP A 13 -4.08 -37.23 -30.50
CA TRP A 13 -4.21 -38.28 -29.48
C TRP A 13 -2.96 -38.46 -28.61
N ALA A 14 -1.77 -38.26 -29.18
CA ALA A 14 -0.52 -38.34 -28.42
C ALA A 14 -0.45 -37.26 -27.34
N ALA A 15 -0.88 -36.03 -27.67
CA ALA A 15 -0.97 -34.93 -26.71
C ALA A 15 -2.02 -35.21 -25.61
N GLY A 16 -3.15 -35.83 -25.96
CA GLY A 16 -4.17 -36.25 -24.99
C GLY A 16 -3.66 -37.28 -23.98
N ILE A 17 -2.97 -38.31 -24.44
CA ILE A 17 -2.37 -39.33 -23.56
C ILE A 17 -1.27 -38.71 -22.69
N ALA A 18 -0.43 -37.84 -23.25
CA ALA A 18 0.59 -37.12 -22.50
C ALA A 18 0.00 -36.26 -21.38
N ALA A 19 -1.12 -35.58 -21.65
CA ALA A 19 -1.82 -34.76 -20.65
C ALA A 19 -2.37 -35.60 -19.49
N ILE A 20 -2.94 -36.77 -19.78
CA ILE A 20 -3.43 -37.71 -18.75
C ILE A 20 -2.25 -38.22 -17.90
N GLY A 21 -1.14 -38.57 -18.54
CA GLY A 21 0.08 -38.97 -17.82
C GLY A 21 0.61 -37.88 -16.90
N LEU A 22 0.71 -36.64 -17.39
CA LEU A 22 1.13 -35.49 -16.60
C LEU A 22 0.17 -35.23 -15.43
N PHE A 23 -1.13 -35.34 -15.66
CA PHE A 23 -2.14 -35.18 -14.61
C PHE A 23 -1.98 -36.24 -13.51
N ALA A 24 -1.77 -37.50 -13.87
CA ALA A 24 -1.55 -38.57 -12.90
C ALA A 24 -0.28 -38.34 -12.07
N VAL A 25 0.80 -37.87 -12.69
CA VAL A 25 2.05 -37.51 -11.99
C VAL A 25 1.81 -36.36 -11.01
N LEU A 26 1.15 -35.28 -11.44
CA LEU A 26 0.85 -34.15 -10.56
C LEU A 26 -0.08 -34.55 -9.41
N ALA A 27 -1.10 -35.37 -9.68
CA ALA A 27 -1.98 -35.90 -8.65
C ALA A 27 -1.20 -36.75 -7.62
N ALA A 28 -0.31 -37.63 -8.08
CA ALA A 28 0.55 -38.41 -7.21
C ALA A 28 1.48 -37.51 -6.36
N VAL A 29 2.08 -36.49 -6.96
CA VAL A 29 2.92 -35.51 -6.25
C VAL A 29 2.10 -34.77 -5.20
N PHE A 30 0.91 -34.27 -5.51
CA PHE A 30 0.10 -33.51 -4.54
C PHE A 30 -0.42 -34.37 -3.40
N VAL A 31 -0.74 -35.64 -3.64
CA VAL A 31 -1.17 -36.57 -2.58
C VAL A 31 0.00 -36.98 -1.68
N THR A 32 1.20 -37.13 -2.26
CA THR A 32 2.40 -37.58 -1.52
C THR A 32 3.23 -36.44 -0.95
N ALA A 33 3.02 -35.20 -1.42
CA ALA A 33 3.69 -34.01 -0.92
C ALA A 33 3.21 -33.73 0.51
N GLY A 34 4.05 -34.07 1.48
CA GLY A 34 3.93 -33.56 2.84
C GLY A 34 4.51 -32.15 2.90
N PHE A 35 3.69 -31.17 3.26
CA PHE A 35 4.23 -29.92 3.78
C PHE A 35 4.69 -30.16 5.22
N PRO A 36 5.90 -29.71 5.61
CA PRO A 36 6.21 -29.62 7.03
C PRO A 36 5.15 -28.75 7.71
N GLY A 37 4.96 -28.96 9.02
CA GLY A 37 4.10 -28.08 9.81
C GLY A 37 4.47 -26.62 9.57
N ALA A 38 3.47 -25.72 9.61
CA ALA A 38 3.68 -24.31 9.33
C ALA A 38 4.91 -23.80 10.12
N ALA A 39 5.96 -23.44 9.39
CA ALA A 39 7.15 -22.84 9.97
C ALA A 39 6.86 -21.37 10.29
N GLY A 40 6.03 -21.15 11.30
CA GLY A 40 5.90 -19.85 11.94
C GLY A 40 7.19 -19.49 12.68
N PHE A 41 7.29 -18.24 13.11
CA PHE A 41 8.26 -17.90 14.15
C PHE A 41 7.88 -18.74 15.38
N SER A 42 8.77 -19.66 15.76
CA SER A 42 8.60 -20.53 16.92
C SER A 42 8.14 -19.73 18.15
N ASP A 43 7.39 -20.35 19.08
CA ASP A 43 6.84 -19.80 20.34
C ASP A 43 7.86 -19.11 21.29
N LYS A 44 9.10 -18.93 20.82
CA LYS A 44 10.22 -18.31 21.52
C LYS A 44 9.92 -16.87 21.93
N GLY A 45 9.01 -16.15 21.25
CA GLY A 45 8.59 -14.81 21.67
C GLY A 45 7.90 -13.98 20.58
N SER A 46 7.44 -12.79 20.97
CA SER A 46 6.77 -11.85 20.07
C SER A 46 7.78 -11.05 19.25
N ILE A 47 7.70 -11.17 17.92
CA ILE A 47 8.52 -10.37 16.99
C ILE A 47 8.22 -8.88 17.16
N THR A 48 6.94 -8.53 17.34
CA THR A 48 6.50 -7.15 17.57
C THR A 48 7.14 -6.58 18.83
N ALA A 49 7.27 -7.38 19.89
CA ALA A 49 7.96 -6.96 21.10
C ALA A 49 9.47 -6.76 20.85
N SER A 50 10.14 -7.68 20.15
CA SER A 50 11.55 -7.52 19.78
C SER A 50 11.81 -6.28 18.92
N ILE A 51 10.91 -5.94 18.00
CA ILE A 51 10.98 -4.69 17.23
C ILE A 51 10.88 -3.48 18.17
N GLY A 52 9.92 -3.48 19.09
CA GLY A 52 9.79 -2.40 20.09
C GLY A 52 11.03 -2.24 20.95
N TYR A 53 11.62 -3.34 21.42
CA TYR A 53 12.86 -3.31 22.18
C TYR A 53 14.05 -2.76 21.38
N ALA A 54 14.14 -3.10 20.09
CA ALA A 54 15.17 -2.57 19.20
C ALA A 54 15.02 -1.05 18.94
N MET A 55 13.80 -0.53 18.97
CA MET A 55 13.52 0.90 18.80
C MET A 55 13.91 1.75 20.03
N PHE A 56 13.97 1.15 21.22
CA PHE A 56 14.24 1.84 22.48
C PHE A 56 15.55 1.44 23.16
N ASP A 57 16.49 0.83 22.41
CA ASP A 57 17.80 0.39 22.91
C ASP A 57 17.70 -0.59 24.10
N MET A 58 16.81 -1.58 23.99
CA MET A 58 16.57 -2.61 25.01
C MET A 58 16.90 -4.04 24.50
N PRO A 59 18.09 -4.29 23.95
CA PRO A 59 18.40 -5.56 23.28
C PRO A 59 18.30 -6.78 24.20
N ASP A 60 18.55 -6.62 25.51
CA ASP A 60 18.50 -7.71 26.50
C ASP A 60 17.09 -8.26 26.76
N GLN A 61 16.06 -7.50 26.37
CA GLN A 61 14.66 -7.91 26.50
C GLN A 61 14.13 -8.60 25.24
N ALA A 62 14.87 -8.51 24.12
CA ALA A 62 14.45 -9.08 22.86
C ALA A 62 14.73 -10.59 22.80
N THR A 63 13.71 -11.37 22.47
CA THR A 63 13.86 -12.79 22.12
C THR A 63 14.75 -12.99 20.90
N PHE A 64 14.69 -12.07 19.94
CA PHE A 64 15.40 -12.15 18.67
C PHE A 64 16.51 -11.09 18.63
N PRO A 65 17.76 -11.47 18.30
CA PRO A 65 18.85 -10.52 18.11
C PRO A 65 18.49 -9.50 17.03
N SER A 66 18.73 -8.23 17.32
CA SER A 66 18.46 -7.11 16.41
C SER A 66 19.47 -5.99 16.64
N GLU A 67 19.66 -5.16 15.62
CA GLU A 67 20.46 -3.94 15.72
C GLU A 67 19.66 -2.84 16.44
N ASN A 68 20.36 -1.85 17.01
CA ASN A 68 19.73 -0.72 17.66
C ASN A 68 19.15 0.26 16.61
N PHE A 69 17.89 0.64 16.77
CA PHE A 69 17.18 1.58 15.90
C PHE A 69 16.82 2.90 16.59
N LEU A 70 17.28 3.16 17.82
CA LEU A 70 16.91 4.34 18.59
C LEU A 70 17.17 5.65 17.84
N ILE A 71 18.33 5.77 17.18
CA ILE A 71 18.67 6.98 16.40
C ILE A 71 17.71 7.18 15.24
N VAL A 72 17.36 6.10 14.53
CA VAL A 72 16.43 6.16 13.39
C VAL A 72 15.03 6.54 13.86
N PHE A 73 14.59 5.96 14.99
CA PHE A 73 13.32 6.30 15.63
C PHE A 73 13.24 7.80 15.95
N GLU A 74 14.27 8.36 16.57
CA GLU A 74 14.32 9.78 16.94
C GLU A 74 14.35 10.69 15.70
N ILE A 75 15.09 10.33 14.65
CA ILE A 75 15.09 11.08 13.39
C ILE A 75 13.68 11.13 12.78
N ILE A 76 12.96 10.01 12.80
CA ILE A 76 11.58 9.95 12.31
C ILE A 76 10.68 10.88 13.13
N ASP A 77 10.79 10.87 14.46
CA ASP A 77 10.01 11.77 15.33
C ASP A 77 10.27 13.24 14.97
N LEU A 78 11.54 13.65 14.86
CA LEU A 78 11.92 15.00 14.47
C LEU A 78 11.36 15.39 13.08
N VAL A 79 11.44 14.47 12.12
CA VAL A 79 10.89 14.69 10.77
C VAL A 79 9.38 14.84 10.81
N LEU A 80 8.67 14.02 11.59
CA LEU A 80 7.23 14.10 11.74
C LEU A 80 6.79 15.41 12.40
N VAL A 81 7.51 15.86 13.44
CA VAL A 81 7.26 17.15 14.08
C VAL A 81 7.49 18.31 13.10
N ALA A 82 8.61 18.30 12.37
CA ALA A 82 8.89 19.32 11.36
C ALA A 82 7.82 19.34 10.25
N ALA A 83 7.44 18.16 9.76
CA ALA A 83 6.40 18.02 8.74
C ALA A 83 5.05 18.54 9.25
N LEU A 84 4.69 18.25 10.52
CA LEU A 84 3.48 18.77 11.14
C LEU A 84 3.50 20.30 11.22
N VAL A 85 4.61 20.90 11.69
CA VAL A 85 4.76 22.35 11.76
C VAL A 85 4.63 22.99 10.38
N VAL A 86 5.28 22.43 9.36
CA VAL A 86 5.21 22.91 7.98
C VAL A 86 3.79 22.76 7.42
N ALA A 87 3.13 21.61 7.64
CA ALA A 87 1.76 21.39 7.20
C ALA A 87 0.80 22.41 7.82
N VAL A 88 0.94 22.70 9.12
CA VAL A 88 0.12 23.70 9.82
C VAL A 88 0.42 25.11 9.33
N MET A 89 1.70 25.46 9.12
CA MET A 89 2.09 26.78 8.59
C MET A 89 1.54 27.00 7.18
N LEU A 90 1.60 25.99 6.31
CA LEU A 90 1.05 26.05 4.95
C LEU A 90 -0.49 26.04 4.92
N ALA A 91 -1.12 25.32 5.85
CA ALA A 91 -2.57 25.25 5.94
C ALA A 91 -3.18 26.54 6.50
N ARG A 92 -2.45 27.27 7.35
CA ARG A 92 -2.88 28.56 7.87
C ARG A 92 -2.93 29.56 6.73
N ARG A 93 -4.14 30.00 6.39
CA ARG A 93 -4.34 31.15 5.54
C ARG A 93 -4.12 32.39 6.38
N ASP A 94 -3.38 33.35 5.85
CA ASP A 94 -3.41 34.68 6.41
C ASP A 94 -4.75 35.30 6.01
N ASP A 95 -5.72 35.28 6.91
CA ASP A 95 -6.89 36.15 6.90
C ASP A 95 -6.41 37.57 7.21
N GLY A 96 -5.62 38.11 6.28
CA GLY A 96 -5.37 39.53 6.21
C GLY A 96 -6.72 40.21 6.31
N SER A 97 -6.92 41.00 7.36
CA SER A 97 -7.98 42.00 7.42
C SER A 97 -7.75 42.99 6.29
N ILE A 98 -8.09 42.56 5.09
CA ILE A 98 -8.50 43.35 3.95
C ILE A 98 -10.02 43.48 4.14
N ARG A 99 -10.42 44.37 5.05
CA ARG A 99 -11.77 44.96 5.01
C ARG A 99 -11.99 45.80 3.73
N GLY A 100 -11.02 45.91 2.82
CA GLY A 100 -10.99 46.92 1.75
C GLY A 100 -10.75 46.46 0.31
N VAL A 101 -10.65 45.16 0.03
CA VAL A 101 -10.52 44.67 -1.37
C VAL A 101 -11.39 43.44 -1.53
N LEU A 102 -12.70 43.67 -1.35
CA LEU A 102 -13.68 42.91 -2.09
C LEU A 102 -13.42 43.26 -3.56
N THR A 103 -12.93 42.30 -4.34
CA THR A 103 -13.04 42.43 -5.79
C THR A 103 -14.54 42.30 -6.07
N ASP A 104 -15.20 43.46 -6.24
CA ASP A 104 -16.60 43.54 -6.65
C ASP A 104 -16.65 43.07 -8.10
N GLY A 105 -16.72 41.75 -8.28
CA GLY A 105 -16.72 41.09 -9.58
C GLY A 105 -17.80 41.73 -10.45
N GLY A 106 -17.33 42.56 -11.40
CA GLY A 106 -18.14 43.49 -12.17
C GLY A 106 -19.47 42.90 -12.61
N ARG A 107 -20.55 43.38 -11.99
CA ARG A 107 -21.90 43.21 -12.52
C ARG A 107 -22.24 44.51 -13.22
N ASP A 108 -22.30 44.45 -14.55
CA ASP A 108 -22.93 45.48 -15.36
C ASP A 108 -24.35 45.70 -14.84
N GLN A 109 -24.58 46.83 -14.17
CA GLN A 109 -25.91 47.34 -13.96
C GLN A 109 -26.45 47.74 -15.33
N LYS A 110 -27.15 46.78 -15.95
CA LYS A 110 -28.04 47.03 -17.06
C LYS A 110 -29.04 48.08 -16.58
N ARG A 111 -28.87 49.31 -17.06
CA ARG A 111 -29.85 50.41 -17.04
C ARG A 111 -31.23 49.81 -17.36
N ASP A 112 -32.11 49.84 -16.37
CA ASP A 112 -33.54 49.72 -16.62
C ASP A 112 -34.08 51.16 -16.61
N GLY A 113 -34.60 51.56 -17.77
CA GLY A 113 -35.30 52.81 -17.95
C GLY A 113 -36.79 52.61 -17.71
N GLY A 114 -37.42 53.64 -17.16
CA GLY A 114 -38.86 53.71 -16.86
C GLY A 114 -39.01 54.32 -15.46
N ASP A 115 -39.77 55.37 -15.21
CA ASP A 115 -40.77 56.11 -15.97
C ASP A 115 -40.79 57.53 -15.41
N ASP A 116 -40.91 58.55 -16.26
CA ASP A 116 -41.49 59.87 -15.95
C ASP A 116 -42.28 60.37 -17.17
#